data_AF-A0A364K2H0-F1
#
_entry.id   AF-A0A364K2H0-F1
#
_cell.length_a   1.000
_cell.length_b   1.000
_cell.length_c   1.000
_cell.angle_alpha   90.00
_cell.angle_beta   90.00
_cell.angle_gamma   90.00
#
_symmetry.space_group_name_H-M   'P 1'
#
loop_
_entity.id
_entity.type
_entity.pdbx_description
1 polymer ?
#
loop_
_entity_poly.entity_id
_entity_poly.type
_entity_poly.pdbx_seq_one_letter_code
_entity_poly.pdbx_strand_id
1 'polypeptide(L)'
;MEIQEKKSTVNQQVILSEPNQVDDQKYTIACEIVHPAYQEILKQFIKSGIPLPEIGYEFVEGEEVIAEAEFAWVEPKVCVLTQEQLEFQEELKKRDWFIWDLHAYSQENDTPEPLESLNWNRVWKEILKQQQEKEALKIQVNVQLQEGIYQLKEYKDRSIHVEKINQRDQPLLTRYILLKIIQQKHLQISLYEFSRRKETNQLGREVIARLIELDEF
;
A
#
# COMPACT_ATOMS: atom_id res chain seq x y z
N MET A 1 -19.96 9.24 -42.86
CA MET A 1 -20.93 9.56 -41.80
C MET A 1 -20.10 9.94 -40.60
N GLU A 2 -19.96 11.24 -40.37
CA GLU A 2 -19.03 11.85 -39.41
C GLU A 2 -19.46 11.60 -37.96
N ILE A 3 -18.49 11.24 -37.13
CA ILE A 3 -18.59 11.24 -35.67
C ILE A 3 -18.06 12.59 -35.22
N GLN A 4 -18.92 13.45 -34.65
CA GLN A 4 -18.50 14.73 -34.08
C GLN A 4 -18.05 14.54 -32.63
N GLU A 5 -16.75 14.73 -32.40
CA GLU A 5 -16.16 14.97 -31.10
C GLU A 5 -16.60 16.33 -30.54
N LYS A 6 -17.28 16.34 -29.38
CA LYS A 6 -17.40 17.54 -28.55
C LYS A 6 -16.31 17.53 -27.49
N LYS A 7 -15.24 18.26 -27.76
CA LYS A 7 -14.25 18.68 -26.76
C LYS A 7 -14.88 19.71 -25.83
N SER A 8 -15.13 19.32 -24.58
CA SER A 8 -15.35 20.26 -23.48
C SER A 8 -14.10 20.31 -22.62
N THR A 9 -13.33 21.37 -22.81
CA THR A 9 -12.27 21.82 -21.92
C THR A 9 -12.89 22.20 -20.57
N VAL A 10 -12.54 21.50 -19.49
CA VAL A 10 -12.83 21.97 -18.13
C VAL A 10 -11.50 22.21 -17.42
N ASN A 11 -11.34 23.47 -17.02
CA ASN A 11 -10.23 24.03 -16.28
C ASN A 11 -9.90 23.23 -15.02
N GLN A 12 -8.61 22.96 -14.83
CA GLN A 12 -8.03 22.63 -13.53
C GLN A 12 -8.18 23.84 -12.59
N GLN A 13 -9.20 23.82 -11.74
CA GLN A 13 -9.16 24.50 -10.46
C GLN A 13 -8.99 23.43 -9.38
N VAL A 14 -7.89 23.56 -8.66
CA VAL A 14 -7.59 22.81 -7.43
C VAL A 14 -8.67 23.19 -6.42
N ILE A 15 -9.69 22.33 -6.29
CA ILE A 15 -10.66 22.41 -5.21
C ILE A 15 -10.00 21.75 -4.01
N LEU A 16 -9.52 22.57 -3.07
CA LEU A 16 -9.27 22.15 -1.70
C LEU A 16 -10.64 21.82 -1.09
N SER A 17 -11.04 20.55 -1.12
CA SER A 17 -12.32 20.11 -0.59
C SER A 17 -12.36 20.32 0.93
N GLU A 18 -13.37 21.08 1.37
CA GLU A 18 -13.86 21.23 2.74
C GLU A 18 -14.20 19.87 3.38
N PRO A 19 -14.30 19.76 4.74
CA PRO A 19 -14.47 18.48 5.42
C PRO A 19 -15.68 17.73 4.86
N ASN A 20 -15.45 16.49 4.40
CA ASN A 20 -16.45 15.53 3.98
C ASN A 20 -17.64 15.55 4.95
N GLN A 21 -18.76 16.14 4.53
CA GLN A 21 -20.04 15.93 5.22
C GLN A 21 -20.43 14.47 4.95
N VAL A 22 -20.18 13.62 5.94
CA VAL A 22 -20.69 12.25 5.91
C VAL A 22 -22.21 12.34 5.84
N ASP A 23 -22.81 11.62 4.90
CA ASP A 23 -24.26 11.48 4.79
C ASP A 23 -24.79 10.90 6.12
N ASP A 24 -25.44 11.75 6.92
CA ASP A 24 -25.93 11.43 8.27
C ASP A 24 -26.80 10.16 8.29
N GLN A 25 -27.51 9.88 7.20
CA GLN A 25 -28.36 8.69 7.08
C GLN A 25 -27.52 7.42 6.87
N LYS A 26 -26.50 7.47 6.01
CA LYS A 26 -25.56 6.34 5.81
C LYS A 26 -24.77 6.04 7.08
N TYR A 27 -24.37 7.07 7.80
CA TYR A 27 -23.67 6.91 9.07
C TYR A 27 -24.53 6.20 10.11
N THR A 28 -25.78 6.64 10.26
CA THR A 28 -26.71 6.04 11.24
C THR A 28 -26.90 4.55 10.96
N ILE A 29 -27.15 4.19 9.71
CA ILE A 29 -27.29 2.79 9.29
C ILE A 29 -26.00 2.01 9.56
N ALA A 30 -24.83 2.56 9.22
CA ALA A 30 -23.55 1.90 9.45
C ALA A 30 -23.29 1.60 10.94
N CYS A 31 -23.65 2.53 11.84
CA CYS A 31 -23.56 2.30 13.28
C CYS A 31 -24.56 1.27 13.82
N GLU A 32 -25.70 1.07 13.15
CA GLU A 32 -26.70 0.07 13.57
C GLU A 32 -26.32 -1.35 13.19
N ILE A 33 -25.61 -1.53 12.05
CA ILE A 33 -25.28 -2.86 11.51
C ILE A 33 -23.88 -3.34 11.89
N VAL A 34 -22.97 -2.43 12.25
CA VAL A 34 -21.61 -2.79 12.70
C VAL A 34 -21.67 -3.59 14.01
N HIS A 35 -20.80 -4.59 14.13
CA HIS A 35 -20.62 -5.36 15.35
C HIS A 35 -20.39 -4.42 16.55
N PRO A 36 -21.09 -4.62 17.69
CA PRO A 36 -21.05 -3.69 18.82
C PRO A 36 -19.63 -3.39 19.31
N ALA A 37 -18.72 -4.35 19.22
CA ALA A 37 -17.34 -4.17 19.66
C ALA A 37 -16.51 -3.18 18.82
N TYR A 38 -16.97 -2.85 17.60
CA TYR A 38 -16.30 -1.96 16.66
C TYR A 38 -17.04 -0.63 16.43
N GLN A 39 -18.19 -0.42 17.08
CA GLN A 39 -18.96 0.84 16.95
C GLN A 39 -18.13 2.09 17.30
N GLU A 40 -17.37 2.04 18.40
CA GLU A 40 -16.54 3.17 18.80
C GLU A 40 -15.36 3.40 17.84
N ILE A 41 -14.80 2.33 17.27
CA ILE A 41 -13.76 2.42 16.23
C ILE A 41 -14.33 3.14 14.99
N LEU A 42 -15.52 2.75 14.52
CA LEU A 42 -16.18 3.40 13.39
C LEU A 42 -16.41 4.91 13.64
N LYS A 43 -16.82 5.28 14.85
CA LYS A 43 -16.95 6.69 15.25
C LYS A 43 -15.62 7.43 15.17
N GLN A 44 -14.50 6.79 15.55
CA GLN A 44 -13.17 7.40 15.47
C GLN A 44 -12.70 7.60 14.03
N PHE A 45 -13.00 6.66 13.13
CA PHE A 45 -12.72 6.81 11.70
C PHE A 45 -13.35 8.08 11.16
N ILE A 46 -14.63 8.28 11.45
CA ILE A 46 -15.41 9.43 10.96
C ILE A 46 -14.88 10.73 11.55
N LYS A 47 -14.69 10.78 12.88
CA LYS A 47 -14.09 11.94 13.55
C LYS A 47 -12.72 12.31 12.97
N SER A 48 -11.99 11.32 12.48
CA SER A 48 -10.64 11.47 11.90
C SER A 48 -10.64 11.71 10.39
N GLY A 49 -11.81 11.83 9.75
CA GLY A 49 -11.95 12.04 8.32
C GLY A 49 -11.54 10.85 7.46
N ILE A 50 -11.52 9.64 8.01
CA ILE A 50 -11.36 8.41 7.24
C ILE A 50 -12.67 8.16 6.49
N PRO A 51 -12.63 7.78 5.20
CA PRO A 51 -13.82 7.43 4.43
C PRO A 51 -14.64 6.35 5.14
N LEU A 52 -15.97 6.40 5.03
CA LEU A 52 -16.82 5.37 5.59
C LEU A 52 -16.53 4.03 4.87
N PRO A 53 -16.25 2.93 5.61
CA PRO A 53 -16.10 1.62 5.00
C PRO A 53 -17.46 1.05 4.58
N GLU A 54 -17.42 0.03 3.72
CA GLU A 54 -18.52 -0.92 3.57
C GLU A 54 -18.56 -1.82 4.81
N ILE A 55 -19.73 -1.98 5.41
CA ILE A 55 -19.92 -2.75 6.65
C ILE A 55 -20.45 -4.14 6.31
N GLY A 56 -19.91 -5.19 6.94
CA GLY A 56 -20.32 -6.58 6.66
C GLY A 56 -20.06 -6.96 5.21
N TYR A 57 -18.87 -6.65 4.70
CA TYR A 57 -18.52 -6.83 3.30
C TYR A 57 -18.26 -8.32 3.00
N GLU A 58 -19.05 -8.86 2.10
CA GLU A 58 -18.93 -10.25 1.63
C GLU A 58 -17.98 -10.36 0.44
N PHE A 59 -17.01 -11.27 0.54
CA PHE A 59 -16.14 -11.64 -0.56
C PHE A 59 -16.77 -12.81 -1.30
N VAL A 60 -17.07 -12.62 -2.58
CA VAL A 60 -17.74 -13.63 -3.40
C VAL A 60 -16.85 -14.20 -4.50
N GLU A 61 -16.94 -15.51 -4.71
CA GLU A 61 -16.35 -16.21 -5.85
C GLU A 61 -17.46 -16.97 -6.60
N GLY A 62 -17.91 -16.40 -7.72
CA GLY A 62 -19.12 -16.87 -8.39
C GLY A 62 -20.38 -16.53 -7.57
N GLU A 63 -21.03 -17.56 -7.02
CA GLU A 63 -22.22 -17.44 -6.16
C GLU A 63 -21.93 -17.79 -4.69
N GLU A 64 -20.69 -18.13 -4.36
CA GLU A 64 -20.29 -18.55 -3.00
C GLU A 64 -19.61 -17.39 -2.26
N VAL A 65 -20.05 -17.15 -1.02
CA VAL A 65 -19.35 -16.25 -0.08
C VAL A 65 -18.18 -17.01 0.51
N ILE A 66 -16.97 -16.54 0.21
CA ILE A 66 -15.70 -17.18 0.61
C ILE A 66 -15.09 -16.56 1.87
N ALA A 67 -15.51 -15.35 2.24
CA ALA A 67 -15.09 -14.63 3.42
C ALA A 67 -16.03 -13.46 3.69
N GLU A 68 -15.98 -12.92 4.90
CA GLU A 68 -16.65 -11.68 5.29
C GLU A 68 -15.67 -10.80 6.08
N ALA A 69 -15.83 -9.48 5.98
CA ALA A 69 -15.13 -8.51 6.80
C ALA A 69 -16.09 -7.50 7.43
N GLU A 70 -15.88 -7.20 8.71
CA GLU A 70 -16.60 -6.17 9.45
C GLU A 70 -16.54 -4.80 8.76
N PHE A 71 -15.35 -4.40 8.32
CA PHE A 71 -15.12 -3.18 7.54
C PHE A 71 -14.33 -3.49 6.27
N ALA A 72 -14.72 -2.89 5.15
CA ALA A 72 -13.95 -2.92 3.91
C ALA A 72 -13.86 -1.55 3.23
N TRP A 73 -12.65 -1.20 2.81
CA TRP A 73 -12.39 -0.16 1.83
C TRP A 73 -11.93 -0.85 0.54
N VAL A 74 -12.87 -1.03 -0.39
CA VAL A 74 -12.71 -1.89 -1.57
C VAL A 74 -11.59 -1.42 -2.49
N GLU A 75 -11.55 -0.12 -2.81
CA GLU A 75 -10.54 0.43 -3.72
C GLU A 75 -9.10 0.25 -3.20
N PRO A 76 -8.74 0.65 -1.96
CA PRO A 76 -7.40 0.40 -1.44
C PRO A 76 -7.18 -1.04 -0.96
N LYS A 77 -8.16 -1.94 -1.09
CA LYS A 77 -8.13 -3.32 -0.58
C LYS A 77 -7.71 -3.44 0.89
N VAL A 78 -8.32 -2.62 1.74
CA VAL A 78 -8.11 -2.68 3.19
C VAL A 78 -9.37 -3.23 3.85
N CYS A 79 -9.22 -4.16 4.78
CA CYS A 79 -10.33 -4.65 5.60
C CYS A 79 -9.96 -4.76 7.08
N VAL A 80 -10.98 -4.83 7.92
CA VAL A 80 -10.90 -5.14 9.35
C VAL A 80 -11.80 -6.33 9.59
N LEU A 81 -11.33 -7.28 10.40
CA LEU A 81 -12.04 -8.50 10.75
C LEU A 81 -12.39 -8.46 12.23
N THR A 82 -13.56 -8.98 12.60
CA THR A 82 -13.86 -9.34 13.99
C THR A 82 -13.08 -10.60 14.40
N GLN A 83 -13.07 -10.90 15.71
CA GLN A 83 -12.46 -12.11 16.24
C GLN A 83 -13.00 -13.40 15.58
N GLU A 84 -14.29 -13.45 15.27
CA GLU A 84 -14.93 -14.59 14.59
C GLU A 84 -14.50 -14.69 13.12
N GLN A 85 -14.30 -13.56 12.45
CA GLN A 85 -13.90 -13.48 11.05
C GLN A 85 -12.40 -13.71 10.80
N LEU A 86 -11.57 -13.78 11.85
CA LEU A 86 -10.13 -14.01 11.72
C LEU A 86 -9.78 -15.32 11.01
N GLU A 87 -10.69 -16.30 10.96
CA GLU A 87 -10.48 -17.52 10.19
C GLU A 87 -10.28 -17.27 8.68
N PHE A 88 -10.82 -16.16 8.16
CA PHE A 88 -10.68 -15.77 6.75
C PHE A 88 -9.37 -15.03 6.44
N GLN A 89 -8.56 -14.72 7.45
CA GLN A 89 -7.37 -13.87 7.32
C GLN A 89 -6.42 -14.34 6.20
N GLU A 90 -6.09 -15.63 6.18
CA GLU A 90 -5.14 -16.17 5.20
C GLU A 90 -5.72 -16.19 3.79
N GLU A 91 -7.03 -16.35 3.65
CA GLU A 91 -7.72 -16.37 2.36
C GLU A 91 -7.80 -14.97 1.75
N LEU A 92 -8.01 -13.94 2.58
CA LEU A 92 -8.02 -12.54 2.18
C LEU A 92 -6.61 -12.04 1.81
N LYS A 93 -5.58 -12.44 2.56
CA LYS A 93 -4.17 -12.12 2.22
C LYS A 93 -3.76 -12.65 0.85
N LYS A 94 -4.17 -13.87 0.49
CA LYS A 94 -3.91 -14.44 -0.85
C LYS A 94 -4.54 -13.62 -1.99
N ARG A 95 -5.62 -12.89 -1.70
CA ARG A 95 -6.31 -11.98 -2.63
C ARG A 95 -5.80 -10.54 -2.55
N ASP A 96 -4.64 -10.37 -1.95
CA ASP A 96 -3.94 -9.10 -1.79
C ASP A 96 -4.61 -8.08 -0.88
N TRP A 97 -5.56 -8.49 -0.03
CA TRP A 97 -6.16 -7.61 0.95
C TRP A 97 -5.23 -7.36 2.13
N PHE A 98 -5.15 -6.10 2.55
CA PHE A 98 -4.49 -5.71 3.78
C PHE A 98 -5.47 -5.74 4.94
N ILE A 99 -5.12 -6.50 5.95
CA ILE A 99 -5.93 -6.66 7.15
C ILE A 99 -5.39 -5.69 8.19
N TRP A 100 -6.16 -4.64 8.45
CA TRP A 100 -5.86 -3.70 9.52
C TRP A 100 -6.35 -4.30 10.83
N ASP A 101 -5.41 -4.92 11.55
CA ASP A 101 -5.69 -5.49 12.87
C ASP A 101 -6.01 -4.36 13.87
N LEU A 102 -7.24 -4.38 14.36
CA LEU A 102 -7.77 -3.46 15.36
C LEU A 102 -8.27 -4.19 16.61
N HIS A 103 -7.98 -5.48 16.75
CA HIS A 103 -8.45 -6.29 17.87
C HIS A 103 -8.05 -5.67 19.21
N ALA A 104 -6.81 -5.14 19.31
CA ALA A 104 -6.31 -4.45 20.50
C ALA A 104 -7.16 -3.24 20.96
N TYR A 105 -7.93 -2.64 20.06
CA TYR A 105 -8.77 -1.46 20.33
C TYR A 105 -10.26 -1.79 20.44
N SER A 106 -10.65 -3.01 20.07
CA SER A 106 -12.04 -3.47 20.04
C SER A 106 -12.50 -3.94 21.42
N GLN A 107 -13.81 -3.92 21.67
CA GLN A 107 -14.38 -4.47 22.91
C GLN A 107 -14.35 -6.01 22.96
N GLU A 108 -13.82 -6.70 21.94
CA GLU A 108 -13.55 -8.14 21.99
C GLU A 108 -12.30 -8.46 22.81
N ASN A 109 -11.44 -7.47 23.04
CA ASN A 109 -10.30 -7.57 23.93
C ASN A 109 -10.73 -7.36 25.39
N ASP A 110 -10.26 -8.20 26.31
CA ASP A 110 -10.53 -8.07 27.75
C ASP A 110 -10.06 -6.72 28.33
N THR A 111 -9.01 -6.14 27.75
CA THR A 111 -8.42 -4.86 28.14
C THR A 111 -8.12 -4.02 26.89
N PRO A 112 -9.14 -3.38 26.28
CA PRO A 112 -8.94 -2.62 25.05
C PRO A 112 -8.03 -1.42 25.29
N GLU A 113 -7.12 -1.18 24.34
CA GLU A 113 -6.30 0.03 24.32
C GLU A 113 -7.17 1.27 24.12
N PRO A 114 -6.80 2.43 24.71
CA PRO A 114 -7.53 3.67 24.52
C PRO A 114 -7.55 4.09 23.05
N LEU A 115 -8.73 4.39 22.49
CA LEU A 115 -8.88 4.79 21.10
C LEU A 115 -8.19 6.13 20.78
N GLU A 116 -7.99 6.98 21.80
CA GLU A 116 -7.29 8.25 21.68
C GLU A 116 -5.77 8.11 21.60
N SER A 117 -5.23 6.91 21.85
CA SER A 117 -3.80 6.62 21.75
C SER A 117 -3.28 6.65 20.31
N LEU A 118 -4.18 6.54 19.32
CA LEU A 118 -3.85 6.52 17.91
C LEU A 118 -4.21 7.84 17.21
N ASN A 119 -3.31 8.27 16.32
CA ASN A 119 -3.66 9.24 15.30
C ASN A 119 -4.21 8.49 14.07
N TRP A 120 -5.50 8.18 14.09
CA TRP A 120 -6.19 7.39 13.06
C TRP A 120 -5.97 7.91 11.63
N ASN A 121 -6.03 9.23 11.43
CA ASN A 121 -5.80 9.83 10.11
C ASN A 121 -4.37 9.57 9.60
N ARG A 122 -3.38 9.65 10.49
CA ARG A 122 -1.99 9.33 10.15
C ARG A 122 -1.82 7.86 9.81
N VAL A 123 -2.34 6.96 10.65
CA VAL A 123 -2.27 5.51 10.42
C VAL A 123 -2.93 5.14 9.10
N TRP A 124 -4.11 5.68 8.83
CA TRP A 124 -4.82 5.48 7.56
C TRP A 124 -3.99 5.91 6.35
N LYS A 125 -3.37 7.10 6.39
CA LYS A 125 -2.48 7.57 5.32
C LYS A 125 -1.26 6.67 5.13
N GLU A 126 -0.69 6.15 6.21
CA GLU A 126 0.42 5.20 6.15
C GLU A 126 -0.01 3.87 5.50
N ILE A 127 -1.20 3.35 5.83
CA ILE A 127 -1.78 2.15 5.20
C ILE A 127 -2.02 2.37 3.71
N LEU A 128 -2.69 3.48 3.33
CA LEU A 128 -2.95 3.80 1.93
C LEU A 128 -1.65 3.91 1.12
N LYS A 129 -0.63 4.55 1.69
CA LYS A 129 0.68 4.65 1.06
C LYS A 129 1.30 3.27 0.84
N GLN A 130 1.24 2.37 1.81
CA GLN A 130 1.75 1.00 1.66
C GLN A 130 1.00 0.22 0.58
N GLN A 131 -0.32 0.37 0.49
CA GLN A 131 -1.12 -0.28 -0.56
C GLN A 131 -0.79 0.27 -1.95
N GLN A 132 -0.69 1.59 -2.09
CA GLN A 132 -0.26 2.21 -3.35
C GLN A 132 1.14 1.76 -3.76
N GLU A 133 2.08 1.66 -2.83
CA GLU A 133 3.44 1.15 -3.09
C GLU A 133 3.40 -0.32 -3.54
N LYS A 134 2.58 -1.16 -2.89
CA LYS A 134 2.40 -2.57 -3.25
C LYS A 134 1.76 -2.73 -4.63
N GLU A 135 0.73 -1.95 -4.95
CA GLU A 135 0.09 -1.98 -6.27
C GLU A 135 0.97 -1.41 -7.38
N ALA A 136 1.77 -0.39 -7.06
CA ALA A 136 2.74 0.16 -7.99
C ALA A 136 3.92 -0.80 -8.20
N LEU A 137 4.19 -1.72 -7.28
CA LEU A 137 5.27 -2.68 -7.38
C LEU A 137 4.99 -3.69 -8.50
N LYS A 138 5.94 -3.81 -9.42
CA LYS A 138 5.90 -4.74 -10.54
C LYS A 138 6.77 -5.95 -10.29
N ILE A 139 7.97 -5.74 -9.76
CA ILE A 139 8.93 -6.79 -9.46
C ILE A 139 9.62 -6.47 -8.13
N GLN A 140 9.76 -7.46 -7.27
CA GLN A 140 10.62 -7.40 -6.11
C GLN A 140 11.63 -8.56 -6.13
N VAL A 141 12.91 -8.25 -6.03
CA VAL A 141 13.98 -9.26 -6.00
C VAL A 141 14.94 -8.92 -4.86
N ASN A 142 15.25 -9.92 -4.04
CA ASN A 142 16.31 -9.82 -3.04
C ASN A 142 17.61 -10.34 -3.64
N VAL A 143 18.69 -9.62 -3.38
CA VAL A 143 19.97 -9.79 -4.04
C VAL A 143 21.05 -9.79 -2.98
N GLN A 144 21.86 -10.82 -2.96
CA GLN A 144 23.02 -10.85 -2.08
C GLN A 144 24.26 -10.34 -2.83
N LEU A 145 24.91 -9.31 -2.26
CA LEU A 145 26.21 -8.77 -2.68
C LEU A 145 27.25 -8.97 -1.57
N GLN A 146 28.51 -8.66 -1.84
CA GLN A 146 29.60 -8.77 -0.85
C GLN A 146 29.32 -7.94 0.43
N GLU A 147 28.60 -6.82 0.29
CA GLU A 147 28.36 -5.87 1.39
C GLU A 147 27.01 -6.03 2.11
N GLY A 148 26.14 -6.95 1.67
CA GLY A 148 24.82 -7.18 2.26
C GLY A 148 23.75 -7.68 1.27
N ILE A 149 22.53 -7.88 1.76
CA ILE A 149 21.35 -8.13 0.90
C ILE A 149 20.82 -6.77 0.43
N TYR A 150 20.36 -6.70 -0.80
CA TYR A 150 19.71 -5.55 -1.38
C TYR A 150 18.36 -6.00 -1.92
N GLN A 151 17.31 -5.29 -1.59
CA GLN A 151 15.99 -5.46 -2.16
C GLN A 151 15.79 -4.45 -3.28
N LEU A 152 15.55 -4.97 -4.47
CA LEU A 152 15.21 -4.19 -5.64
C LEU A 152 13.71 -4.25 -5.82
N LYS A 153 13.11 -3.07 -5.99
CA LYS A 153 11.69 -2.88 -6.27
C LYS A 153 11.57 -2.15 -7.61
N GLU A 154 11.19 -2.84 -8.67
CA GLU A 154 10.76 -2.20 -9.94
C GLU A 154 9.28 -1.86 -9.80
N TYR A 155 8.91 -0.61 -10.06
CA TYR A 155 7.53 -0.15 -10.05
C TYR A 155 6.97 -0.07 -11.49
N LYS A 156 5.64 0.04 -11.61
CA LYS A 156 4.91 0.13 -12.89
C LYS A 156 5.31 1.34 -13.73
N ASP A 157 5.70 2.44 -13.07
CA ASP A 157 6.25 3.65 -13.71
C ASP A 157 7.70 3.47 -14.20
N ARG A 158 8.25 2.26 -14.03
CA ARG A 158 9.61 1.85 -14.39
C ARG A 158 10.71 2.44 -13.50
N SER A 159 10.35 3.08 -12.39
CA SER A 159 11.33 3.41 -11.35
C SER A 159 11.85 2.14 -10.69
N ILE A 160 13.12 2.14 -10.32
CA ILE A 160 13.74 1.07 -9.54
C ILE A 160 14.25 1.67 -8.24
N HIS A 161 13.73 1.17 -7.12
CA HIS A 161 14.26 1.47 -5.79
C HIS A 161 15.15 0.31 -5.32
N VAL A 162 16.25 0.65 -4.67
CA VAL A 162 17.19 -0.32 -4.10
C VAL A 162 17.37 0.03 -2.63
N GLU A 163 17.11 -0.95 -1.75
CA GLU A 163 17.24 -0.82 -0.30
C GLU A 163 18.17 -1.91 0.24
N LYS A 164 19.06 -1.57 1.16
CA LYS A 164 19.95 -2.56 1.80
C LYS A 164 19.24 -3.24 2.97
N ILE A 165 19.09 -4.56 2.89
CA ILE A 165 18.54 -5.42 3.93
C ILE A 165 19.69 -6.21 4.56
N ASN A 166 19.73 -6.31 5.89
CA ASN A 166 20.88 -6.86 6.60
C ASN A 166 21.24 -8.31 6.21
N GLN A 167 22.55 -8.61 6.36
CA GLN A 167 23.38 -9.66 5.77
C GLN A 167 22.88 -11.12 5.82
N ARG A 168 23.15 -11.91 4.75
CA ARG A 168 23.85 -13.23 4.79
C ARG A 168 24.14 -13.82 3.38
N ASP A 169 25.41 -13.75 2.99
CA ASP A 169 26.25 -14.55 2.07
C ASP A 169 25.81 -15.07 0.67
N GLN A 170 26.66 -14.72 -0.34
CA GLN A 170 26.95 -15.32 -1.68
C GLN A 170 26.43 -14.64 -3.00
N PRO A 171 27.19 -14.68 -4.14
CA PRO A 171 27.27 -13.57 -5.10
C PRO A 171 26.97 -13.87 -6.60
N LEU A 172 26.94 -12.78 -7.40
CA LEU A 172 27.12 -12.62 -8.87
C LEU A 172 25.90 -12.54 -9.80
N LEU A 173 24.76 -13.18 -9.52
CA LEU A 173 23.66 -13.22 -10.51
C LEU A 173 23.00 -11.86 -10.75
N THR A 174 23.00 -10.97 -9.75
CA THR A 174 22.23 -9.72 -9.85
C THR A 174 22.91 -8.63 -10.65
N ARG A 175 24.23 -8.50 -10.56
CA ARG A 175 24.95 -7.47 -11.32
C ARG A 175 24.69 -7.64 -12.82
N TYR A 176 24.63 -8.88 -13.29
CA TYR A 176 24.27 -9.22 -14.66
C TYR A 176 22.80 -8.90 -15.00
N ILE A 177 21.87 -9.17 -14.08
CA ILE A 177 20.43 -8.90 -14.27
C ILE A 177 20.14 -7.39 -14.27
N LEU A 178 20.75 -6.61 -13.37
CA LEU A 178 20.67 -5.15 -13.34
C LEU A 178 21.16 -4.54 -14.66
N LEU A 179 22.35 -4.97 -15.13
CA LEU A 179 22.92 -4.49 -16.39
C LEU A 179 22.02 -4.80 -17.59
N LYS A 180 21.52 -6.04 -17.69
CA LYS A 180 20.58 -6.44 -18.74
C LYS A 180 19.29 -5.62 -18.72
N ILE A 181 18.70 -5.40 -17.54
CA ILE A 181 17.41 -4.69 -17.42
C ILE A 181 17.57 -3.19 -17.70
N ILE A 182 18.61 -2.55 -17.17
CA ILE A 182 18.90 -1.12 -17.40
C ILE A 182 19.20 -0.87 -18.88
N GLN A 183 20.05 -1.70 -19.49
CA GLN A 183 20.45 -1.57 -20.89
C GLN A 183 19.28 -1.86 -21.86
N GLN A 184 18.46 -2.87 -21.58
CA GLN A 184 17.33 -3.23 -22.45
C GLN A 184 16.14 -2.27 -22.35
N LYS A 185 15.97 -1.57 -21.22
CA LYS A 185 14.73 -0.80 -20.95
C LYS A 185 14.94 0.71 -20.78
N HIS A 186 16.15 1.23 -20.94
CA HIS A 186 16.49 2.66 -20.82
C HIS A 186 15.94 3.32 -19.52
N LEU A 187 16.17 2.66 -18.38
CA LEU A 187 15.53 3.03 -17.11
C LEU A 187 16.25 4.18 -16.38
N GLN A 188 15.50 4.96 -15.61
CA GLN A 188 16.04 5.88 -14.60
C GLN A 188 16.10 5.20 -13.23
N ILE A 189 17.24 5.26 -12.56
CA ILE A 189 17.49 4.58 -11.28
C ILE A 189 17.53 5.61 -10.15
N SER A 190 16.84 5.32 -9.05
CA SER A 190 16.92 6.11 -7.82
C SER A 190 17.41 5.21 -6.68
N LEU A 191 18.70 5.32 -6.33
CA LEU A 191 19.28 4.56 -5.21
C LEU A 191 18.95 5.27 -3.91
N TYR A 192 18.13 4.69 -3.02
CA TYR A 192 17.84 5.31 -1.73
C TYR A 192 18.64 4.63 -0.63
N GLU A 193 19.65 5.33 -0.10
CA GLU A 193 20.24 4.96 1.18
C GLU A 193 19.42 5.62 2.29
N PHE A 194 18.88 4.82 3.22
CA PHE A 194 17.92 5.24 4.25
C PHE A 194 18.44 6.36 5.16
N SER A 195 19.75 6.65 5.14
CA SER A 195 20.41 7.65 5.97
C SER A 195 20.69 9.00 5.29
N ARG A 196 20.62 9.14 3.94
CA ARG A 196 20.94 10.41 3.24
C ARG A 196 20.19 10.60 1.91
N ARG A 197 19.05 11.33 1.97
CA ARG A 197 18.22 11.67 0.79
C ARG A 197 18.89 12.55 -0.28
N LYS A 198 20.06 13.16 -0.03
CA LYS A 198 20.67 14.16 -0.93
C LYS A 198 21.76 13.63 -1.88
N GLU A 199 22.21 12.39 -1.72
CA GLU A 199 23.34 11.83 -2.50
C GLU A 199 22.93 10.74 -3.50
N THR A 200 21.64 10.45 -3.61
CA THR A 200 21.08 9.33 -4.39
C THR A 200 21.28 9.44 -5.90
N ASN A 201 21.21 10.66 -6.45
CA ASN A 201 21.46 10.92 -7.87
C ASN A 201 22.95 10.84 -8.23
N GLN A 202 23.83 11.23 -7.30
CA GLN A 202 25.27 11.17 -7.51
C GLN A 202 25.76 9.74 -7.37
N LEU A 203 25.29 9.01 -6.34
CA LEU A 203 25.56 7.59 -6.16
C LEU A 203 25.03 6.76 -7.34
N GLY A 204 23.83 7.05 -7.84
CA GLY A 204 23.29 6.39 -9.03
C GLY A 204 24.17 6.60 -10.27
N ARG A 205 24.68 7.81 -10.47
CA ARG A 205 25.60 8.13 -11.59
C ARG A 205 26.98 7.50 -11.41
N GLU A 206 27.54 7.52 -10.21
CA GLU A 206 28.84 6.92 -9.90
C GLU A 206 28.81 5.39 -10.02
N VAL A 207 27.73 4.75 -9.57
CA VAL A 207 27.51 3.31 -9.77
C VAL A 207 27.37 2.97 -11.24
N ILE A 208 26.57 3.72 -12.02
CA ILE A 208 26.46 3.51 -13.47
C ILE A 208 27.81 3.70 -14.17
N ALA A 209 28.55 4.78 -13.84
CA ALA A 209 29.86 5.06 -14.43
C ALA A 209 30.87 3.95 -14.11
N ARG A 210 30.94 3.51 -12.86
CA ARG A 210 31.87 2.45 -12.43
C ARG A 210 31.50 1.08 -13.00
N LEU A 211 30.23 0.86 -13.30
CA LEU A 211 29.75 -0.36 -13.95
C LEU A 211 30.04 -0.38 -15.45
N ILE A 212 30.01 0.77 -16.13
CA ILE A 212 30.44 0.92 -17.54
C ILE A 212 31.95 0.72 -17.68
N GLU A 213 32.74 1.20 -16.73
CA GLU A 213 34.21 1.04 -16.73
C GLU A 213 34.69 -0.41 -16.53
N LEU A 214 33.82 -1.31 -16.06
CA LEU A 214 34.15 -2.70 -15.75
C LEU A 214 33.71 -3.69 -16.84
N ASP A 215 33.21 -3.20 -17.98
CA ASP A 215 33.01 -3.97 -19.21
C ASP A 215 34.32 -4.02 -20.02
N GLU A 216 35.18 -4.98 -19.71
CA GLU A 216 36.06 -5.58 -20.73
C GLU A 216 35.29 -6.73 -21.41
N PHE A 217 34.54 -6.39 -22.46
CA PHE A 217 34.41 -7.18 -23.68
C PHE A 217 34.19 -6.26 -24.89
#